data_AF-A0A7X3VG12-F1
#
_entry.id   AF-A0A7X3VG12-F1
#
_cell.length_a   1.000
_cell.length_b   1.000
_cell.length_c   1.000
_cell.angle_alpha   90.00
_cell.angle_beta   90.00
_cell.angle_gamma   90.00
#
_symmetry.space_group_name_H-M   'P 1'
#
loop_
_entity.id
_entity.type
_entity.pdbx_description
1 polymer ?
#
loop_
_entity_poly.entity_id
_entity_poly.type
_entity_poly.pdbx_seq_one_letter_code
_entity_poly.pdbx_strand_id
1 'polypeptide(L)' 'NIDPERDIQFTMGPIDQLDHSSRLPNYGSKMGIDATRKWPEEGFTRPWPDLIEMDADVKKRVDAVWKQLGIES' A
#
# COMPACT_ATOMS: atom_id res chain seq x y z
N ASN A 1 -0.34 6.44 -5.04
CA ASN A 1 0.25 7.68 -5.57
C ASN A 1 1.58 7.85 -4.87
N ILE A 2 2.64 7.32 -5.48
CA ILE A 2 4.01 7.32 -4.92
C ILE A 2 4.93 8.01 -5.93
N ASP A 3 5.92 8.73 -5.43
CA ASP A 3 7.06 9.23 -6.20
C ASP A 3 8.28 8.35 -5.86
N PRO A 4 8.80 7.54 -6.80
CA PRO A 4 9.87 6.59 -6.49
C PRO A 4 11.14 7.21 -5.89
N GLU A 5 11.50 8.43 -6.26
CA GLU A 5 12.73 9.05 -5.75
C GLU A 5 12.57 9.52 -4.29
N ARG A 6 11.40 10.08 -3.96
CA ARG A 6 11.12 10.59 -2.61
C ARG A 6 10.67 9.49 -1.64
N ASP A 7 9.81 8.58 -2.10
CA ASP A 7 9.01 7.69 -1.23
C ASP A 7 9.62 6.30 -1.03
N ILE A 8 10.77 6.02 -1.66
CA ILE A 8 11.50 4.76 -1.51
C ILE A 8 12.76 5.01 -0.69
N GLN A 9 12.92 4.24 0.39
CA GLN A 9 14.11 4.30 1.24
C GLN A 9 14.72 2.91 1.35
N PHE A 10 16.04 2.84 1.21
CA PHE A 10 16.80 1.62 1.42
C PHE A 10 17.67 1.75 2.66
N THR A 11 17.68 0.71 3.49
CA THR A 11 18.61 0.61 4.62
C THR A 11 19.35 -0.71 4.55
N MET A 12 20.62 -0.70 4.95
CA MET A 12 21.44 -1.91 5.02
C MET A 12 21.51 -2.40 6.46
N GLY A 13 21.45 -3.71 6.66
CA GLY A 13 21.53 -4.27 8.00
C GLY A 13 21.33 -5.79 8.07
N PRO A 14 21.12 -6.31 9.29
CA PRO A 14 20.90 -7.73 9.53
C PRO A 14 19.66 -8.24 8.80
N ILE A 15 19.75 -9.44 8.25
CA ILE A 15 18.66 -10.19 7.61
C ILE A 15 18.75 -11.66 8.03
N ASP A 16 17.76 -12.45 7.66
CA ASP A 16 17.72 -13.87 7.98
C ASP A 16 18.89 -14.64 7.32
N GLN A 17 19.41 -15.64 8.03
CA GLN A 17 20.50 -16.49 7.53
C GLN A 17 20.08 -17.34 6.32
N LEU A 18 18.81 -17.71 6.25
CA LEU A 18 18.23 -18.53 5.20
C LEU A 18 17.79 -17.69 3.99
N ASP A 19 18.00 -16.37 4.02
CA ASP A 19 17.71 -15.51 2.89
C ASP A 19 18.76 -15.66 1.78
N HIS A 20 18.47 -16.55 0.83
CA HIS A 20 19.30 -16.78 -0.36
C HIS A 20 19.28 -15.62 -1.36
N SER A 21 18.38 -14.64 -1.22
CA SER A 21 18.35 -13.44 -2.07
C SER A 21 19.34 -12.36 -1.61
N SER A 22 19.93 -12.57 -0.43
CA SER A 22 20.89 -11.65 0.16
C SER A 22 22.23 -11.61 -0.56
N ARG A 23 22.87 -10.44 -0.49
CA ARG A 23 24.21 -10.25 -1.08
C ARG A 23 25.31 -10.91 -0.24
N LEU A 24 25.10 -11.02 1.07
CA LEU A 24 26.02 -11.58 2.05
C LEU A 24 25.23 -12.37 3.12
N PRO A 25 25.80 -13.43 3.71
CA PRO A 25 25.14 -14.13 4.81
C PRO A 25 24.79 -13.19 5.96
N ASN A 26 23.55 -13.26 6.44
CA ASN A 26 23.01 -12.43 7.53
C ASN A 26 23.03 -10.91 7.28
N TYR A 27 23.36 -10.44 6.06
CA TYR A 27 23.46 -9.01 5.77
C TYR A 27 22.90 -8.64 4.39
N GLY A 28 21.95 -7.70 4.38
CA GLY A 28 21.28 -7.29 3.16
C GLY A 28 20.52 -5.97 3.31
N SER A 29 19.79 -5.62 2.25
CA SER A 29 18.98 -4.40 2.21
C SER A 29 17.55 -4.65 2.67
N LYS A 30 16.93 -3.63 3.27
CA LYS A 30 15.48 -3.51 3.42
C LYS A 30 15.00 -2.32 2.62
N MET A 31 13.87 -2.46 1.95
CA MET A 31 13.19 -1.37 1.26
C MET A 31 11.96 -0.96 2.08
N GLY A 32 11.88 0.33 2.43
CA GLY A 32 10.66 0.96 2.90
C GLY A 32 9.97 1.69 1.76
N ILE A 33 8.66 1.53 1.64
CA ILE A 33 7.83 2.27 0.68
C ILE A 33 6.80 3.06 1.48
N ASP A 34 6.89 4.38 1.43
CA ASP A 34 5.87 5.24 2.03
C ASP A 34 4.74 5.53 1.04
N ALA A 35 3.69 4.71 1.13
CA ALA A 35 2.48 4.83 0.31
C ALA A 35 1.36 5.66 0.96
N THR A 36 1.66 6.44 2.02
CA THR A 36 0.65 7.27 2.69
C THR A 36 0.22 8.48 1.84
N ARG A 37 -0.90 9.10 2.20
CA ARG A 37 -1.33 10.36 1.59
C ARG A 37 -0.34 11.46 1.98
N LYS A 38 0.25 12.08 0.97
CA LYS A 38 1.30 13.09 1.15
C LYS A 38 0.73 14.45 1.53
N TRP A 39 1.41 15.12 2.44
CA TRP A 39 1.05 16.43 2.92
C TRP A 39 1.80 17.52 2.12
N PRO A 40 1.28 18.76 2.08
CA PRO A 40 1.96 19.88 1.44
C PRO A 40 3.40 20.10 1.97
N GLU A 41 3.61 19.87 3.26
CA GLU A 41 4.91 20.02 3.95
C GLU A 41 5.97 19.01 3.46
N GLU A 42 5.56 17.90 2.85
CA GLU A 42 6.46 16.90 2.23
C GLU A 42 6.81 17.25 0.77
N GLY A 43 6.47 18.46 0.33
CA GLY A 43 6.70 18.94 -1.04
C GLY A 43 5.64 18.44 -2.04
N PHE A 44 4.53 17.87 -1.58
CA PHE A 44 3.44 17.44 -2.45
C PHE A 44 2.43 18.56 -2.68
N THR A 45 2.59 19.29 -3.80
CA THR A 45 1.78 20.48 -4.13
C THR A 45 0.55 20.18 -4.98
N ARG A 46 0.37 18.94 -5.41
CA ARG A 46 -0.78 18.51 -6.22
C ARG A 46 -1.97 18.20 -5.30
N PRO A 47 -3.22 18.50 -5.71
CA PRO A 47 -4.38 18.05 -4.95
C PRO A 47 -4.42 16.51 -4.94
N TRP A 48 -4.68 15.94 -3.77
CA TRP A 48 -4.97 14.51 -3.67
C TRP A 48 -6.40 14.28 -4.15
N PRO A 49 -6.67 13.30 -5.02
CA PRO A 49 -8.04 12.97 -5.38
C PRO A 49 -8.79 12.46 -4.14
N ASP A 50 -10.08 12.76 -4.08
CA ASP A 50 -10.95 12.18 -3.06
C ASP A 50 -11.05 10.66 -3.25
N LEU A 51 -11.26 9.96 -2.14
CA LEU A 51 -11.52 8.53 -2.19
C LEU A 51 -12.81 8.29 -2.95
N ILE A 52 -12.80 7.33 -3.87
CA ILE A 52 -14.01 6.90 -4.54
C ILE A 52 -14.83 6.13 -3.50
N GLU A 53 -15.97 6.68 -3.12
CA GLU A 53 -16.93 6.03 -2.26
C GLU A 53 -18.09 5.47 -3.08
N MET A 54 -18.53 4.26 -2.74
CA MET A 54 -19.76 3.73 -3.32
C MET A 54 -20.96 4.44 -2.70
N ASP A 55 -21.96 4.74 -3.52
CA ASP A 55 -23.26 5.18 -3.05
C ASP A 55 -23.85 4.17 -2.05
N ALA A 56 -24.33 4.67 -0.91
CA ALA A 56 -24.76 3.83 0.20
C ALA A 56 -25.97 2.96 -0.15
N ASP A 57 -26.87 3.44 -1.03
CA ASP A 57 -28.06 2.69 -1.41
C ASP A 57 -27.72 1.63 -2.47
N VAL A 58 -26.79 1.94 -3.38
CA VAL A 58 -26.21 0.93 -4.27
C VAL A 58 -25.54 -0.18 -3.48
N LYS A 59 -24.72 0.16 -2.48
CA LYS A 59 -24.02 -0.82 -1.63
C LYS A 59 -25.02 -1.74 -0.91
N LYS A 60 -26.03 -1.18 -0.25
CA LYS A 60 -27.09 -1.97 0.42
C LYS A 60 -27.81 -2.92 -0.54
N ARG A 61 -28.13 -2.45 -1.75
CA ARG A 61 -28.81 -3.26 -2.76
C ARG A 61 -27.94 -4.45 -3.19
N VAL A 62 -26.66 -4.21 -3.44
CA VAL A 62 -25.71 -5.26 -3.83
C VAL A 62 -25.52 -6.27 -2.70
N ASP A 63 -25.37 -5.81 -1.45
CA ASP A 63 -25.26 -6.68 -0.26
C ASP A 63 -26.47 -7.61 -0.12
N ALA A 64 -27.69 -7.12 -0.42
CA ALA A 64 -28.90 -7.95 -0.40
C ALA A 64 -28.92 -9.01 -1.52
N VAL A 65 -28.44 -8.66 -2.72
CA VAL A 65 -28.36 -9.59 -3.86
C VAL A 65 -27.29 -10.66 -3.61
N TRP A 66 -26.14 -10.28 -3.05
CA TRP A 66 -25.06 -11.21 -2.71
C TRP A 66 -25.54 -12.37 -1.82
N LYS A 67 -26.35 -12.07 -0.81
CA LYS A 67 -26.99 -13.06 0.07
C LYS A 67 -27.91 -14.02 -0.67
N GLN A 68 -28.67 -13.52 -1.64
CA GLN A 68 -29.58 -14.35 -2.45
C GLN A 68 -28.82 -15.28 -3.40
N LEU A 69 -27.65 -14.86 -3.87
CA LEU A 69 -26.81 -15.64 -4.78
C LEU A 69 -25.96 -16.70 -4.06
N GLY A 70 -25.95 -16.72 -2.72
CA GLY A 70 -25.15 -17.68 -1.93
C GLY A 70 -23.65 -17.48 -2.04
N ILE A 71 -23.21 -16.26 -2.38
CA ILE A 71 -21.80 -15.90 -2.54
C ILE A 71 -21.40 -15.13 -1.27
N GLU A 72 -21.28 -15.80 -0.13
CA GLU A 72 -20.71 -15.17 1.08
C GLU A 72 -19.22 -15.53 1.20
N SER A 73 -18.39 -14.55 1.56
CA SER A 73 -16.95 -14.69 1.85
C SER A 73 -16.66 -14.42 3.31
#